data_AF-A0A975EDP7-F1
#
_entry.id   AF-A0A975EDP7-F1
#
_cell.length_a   1.000
_cell.length_b   1.000
_cell.length_c   1.000
_cell.angle_alpha   90.00
_cell.angle_beta   90.00
_cell.angle_gamma   90.00
#
_symmetry.space_group_name_H-M   'P 1'
#
loop_
_entity.id
_entity.type
_entity.pdbx_description
1 polymer ?
#
loop_
_entity_poly.entity_id
_entity_poly.type
_entity_poly.pdbx_seq_one_letter_code
_entity_poly.pdbx_strand_id
1 'polypeptide(L)'
;MAQLSLAFLPNPLSIPLDLILPSRKAQAVILTTRKFLQIQASIKAVGLIEPLTVGPADKKTGHRVLIDGHLRLLALRTLERAEAPCLESTDDESYTYNTRINRLSSIQEHVMLCRAVEKGVTAQRLADALDLDVSTITRKLNLLDGICPEAAALLKDQQFASDLGTILKKMKPMRQVECVELMVDANCVTLAYANALFTATPASQLVDPGKPKKVAGVSPAQMANMEREMGSLQEQYKLVEQNFSQDVLNLFLASKYLSKLLENVEVNRYLQMHHPEILTELKAIVESETLDA
;
A
#
# COMPACT_ATOMS: atom_id res chain seq x y z
N MET A 1 -11.94 -35.83 -10.06
CA MET A 1 -11.28 -34.58 -9.66
C MET A 1 -9.79 -34.89 -9.58
N ALA A 2 -8.94 -34.20 -10.35
CA ALA A 2 -7.49 -34.40 -10.27
C ALA A 2 -7.04 -34.03 -8.86
N GLN A 3 -6.41 -34.97 -8.17
CA GLN A 3 -5.86 -34.75 -6.86
C GLN A 3 -4.63 -33.85 -7.05
N LEU A 4 -4.78 -32.55 -6.79
CA LEU A 4 -3.67 -31.60 -6.83
C LEU A 4 -2.58 -32.12 -5.88
N SER A 5 -1.42 -32.46 -6.42
CA SER A 5 -0.25 -32.79 -5.63
C SER A 5 0.17 -31.54 -4.85
N LEU A 6 0.36 -31.68 -3.54
CA LEU A 6 0.87 -30.59 -2.73
C LEU A 6 2.33 -30.34 -3.09
N ALA A 7 2.66 -29.09 -3.44
CA ALA A 7 4.02 -28.67 -3.76
C ALA A 7 4.97 -28.71 -2.53
N PHE A 8 4.42 -28.75 -1.31
CA PHE A 8 5.17 -28.77 -0.07
C PHE A 8 4.64 -29.85 0.88
N LEU A 9 5.55 -30.55 1.55
CA LEU A 9 5.18 -31.45 2.65
C LEU A 9 4.71 -30.64 3.87
N PRO A 10 3.54 -30.93 4.44
CA PRO A 10 2.92 -30.09 5.47
C PRO A 10 3.64 -30.13 6.82
N ASN A 11 4.43 -31.18 7.08
CA ASN A 11 5.15 -31.34 8.33
C ASN A 11 6.58 -30.81 8.18
N PRO A 12 6.97 -29.77 8.94
CA PRO A 12 8.33 -29.25 8.90
C PRO A 12 9.31 -30.27 9.48
N LEU A 13 10.43 -30.46 8.78
CA LEU A 13 11.56 -31.29 9.21
C LEU A 13 12.56 -30.42 9.98
N SER A 14 13.13 -30.92 11.07
CA SER A 14 14.28 -30.26 11.70
C SER A 14 15.54 -30.67 10.96
N ILE A 15 16.26 -29.70 10.40
CA ILE A 15 17.44 -29.96 9.56
C ILE A 15 18.65 -29.19 10.10
N PRO A 16 19.80 -29.86 10.32
CA PRO A 16 21.06 -29.19 10.65
C PRO A 16 21.44 -28.13 9.62
N LEU A 17 21.87 -26.95 10.09
CA LEU A 17 22.21 -25.83 9.20
C LEU A 17 23.38 -26.12 8.25
N ASP A 18 24.23 -27.09 8.61
CA ASP A 18 25.36 -27.56 7.80
C ASP A 18 24.91 -28.38 6.59
N LEU A 19 23.73 -28.99 6.67
CA LEU A 19 23.15 -29.74 5.56
C LEU A 19 22.41 -28.84 4.57
N ILE A 20 22.17 -27.57 4.92
CA ILE A 20 21.45 -26.60 4.10
C ILE A 20 22.43 -25.78 3.25
N LEU A 21 22.36 -25.97 1.93
CA LEU A 21 23.19 -25.27 0.97
C LEU A 21 22.45 -24.06 0.40
N PRO A 22 22.93 -22.82 0.62
CA PRO A 22 22.30 -21.64 0.05
C PRO A 22 22.50 -21.61 -1.47
N SER A 23 21.42 -21.47 -2.24
CA SER A 23 21.47 -21.34 -3.70
C SER A 23 22.15 -20.05 -4.18
N ARG A 24 22.26 -19.03 -3.31
CA ARG A 24 22.93 -17.75 -3.58
C ARG A 24 23.82 -17.36 -2.41
N LYS A 25 25.03 -16.86 -2.69
CA LYS A 25 25.91 -16.29 -1.66
C LYS A 25 25.36 -14.93 -1.21
N ALA A 26 25.17 -14.77 0.10
CA ALA A 26 24.80 -13.49 0.67
C ALA A 26 25.99 -12.52 0.59
N GLN A 27 25.73 -11.28 0.16
CA GLN A 27 26.73 -10.21 0.20
C GLN A 27 26.91 -9.71 1.63
N ALA A 28 28.14 -9.34 2.01
CA ALA A 28 28.44 -8.88 3.37
C ALA A 28 27.62 -7.64 3.78
N VAL A 29 27.24 -6.79 2.82
CA VAL A 29 26.41 -5.59 3.02
C VAL A 29 25.04 -5.95 3.62
N ILE A 30 24.52 -7.16 3.38
CA ILE A 30 23.21 -7.57 3.89
C ILE A 30 23.19 -7.56 5.43
N LEU A 31 24.31 -7.86 6.07
CA LEU A 31 24.43 -7.93 7.53
C LEU A 31 24.19 -6.59 8.23
N THR A 32 24.39 -5.47 7.54
CA THR A 32 24.17 -4.13 8.09
C THR A 32 22.80 -3.55 7.73
N THR A 33 22.00 -4.25 6.91
CA THR A 33 20.69 -3.75 6.51
C THR A 33 19.68 -3.82 7.66
N ARG A 34 18.84 -2.78 7.79
CA ARG A 34 17.76 -2.73 8.78
C ARG A 34 16.84 -3.96 8.71
N LYS A 35 16.55 -4.44 7.50
CA LYS A 35 15.72 -5.64 7.29
C LYS A 35 16.36 -6.88 7.89
N PHE A 36 17.68 -7.06 7.74
CA PHE A 36 18.38 -8.19 8.34
C PHE A 36 18.40 -8.10 9.87
N LEU A 37 18.72 -6.93 10.42
CA LEU A 37 18.72 -6.69 11.88
C LEU A 37 17.35 -6.98 12.49
N GLN A 38 16.28 -6.52 11.85
CA GLN A 38 14.90 -6.82 12.26
C GLN A 38 14.58 -8.32 12.23
N ILE A 39 15.02 -9.05 11.19
CA ILE A 39 14.83 -10.52 11.13
C ILE A 39 15.61 -11.21 12.26
N GLN A 40 16.85 -10.79 12.51
CA GLN A 40 17.68 -11.35 13.58
C GLN A 40 17.07 -11.10 14.96
N ALA A 41 16.60 -9.89 15.23
CA ALA A 41 15.92 -9.53 16.49
C ALA A 41 14.66 -10.35 16.71
N SER A 42 13.83 -10.49 15.67
CA SER A 42 12.61 -11.31 15.70
C SER A 42 12.89 -12.78 16.00
N ILE A 43 13.88 -13.39 15.32
CA ILE A 43 14.28 -14.79 15.55
C ILE A 43 14.84 -14.95 16.97
N LYS A 44 15.58 -13.97 17.50
CA LYS A 44 16.08 -14.02 18.89
C LYS A 44 14.95 -13.97 19.91
N ALA A 45 13.90 -13.19 19.66
CA ALA A 45 12.81 -12.96 20.59
C ALA A 45 11.71 -14.04 20.57
N VAL A 46 11.36 -14.55 19.38
CA VAL A 46 10.21 -15.47 19.18
C VAL A 46 10.61 -16.79 18.54
N GLY A 47 11.80 -16.87 17.95
CA GLY A 47 12.23 -18.01 17.13
C GLY A 47 11.79 -17.88 15.68
N LEU A 48 12.11 -18.89 14.88
CA LEU A 48 11.73 -18.91 13.47
C LEU A 48 10.23 -19.25 13.35
N ILE A 49 9.40 -18.25 13.03
CA ILE A 49 7.95 -18.42 12.86
C ILE A 49 7.64 -19.16 11.56
N GLU A 50 8.28 -18.74 10.46
CA GLU A 50 8.08 -19.30 9.14
C GLU A 50 9.28 -20.20 8.80
N PRO A 51 9.08 -21.52 8.61
CA PRO A 51 10.15 -22.46 8.25
C PRO A 51 10.88 -22.08 6.97
N LEU A 52 12.12 -22.56 6.82
CA LEU A 52 12.86 -22.42 5.57
C LEU A 52 12.29 -23.34 4.50
N THR A 53 12.42 -23.00 3.22
CA THR A 53 12.00 -23.88 2.12
C THR A 53 13.23 -24.49 1.48
N VAL A 54 13.27 -25.82 1.46
CA VAL A 54 14.39 -26.60 0.92
C VAL A 54 13.92 -27.59 -0.13
N GLY A 55 14.79 -27.91 -1.07
CA GLY A 55 14.55 -29.00 -2.01
C GLY A 55 14.69 -30.38 -1.36
N PRO A 56 14.43 -31.44 -2.14
CA PRO A 56 14.64 -32.82 -1.70
C PRO A 56 16.10 -33.06 -1.32
N ALA A 57 16.33 -34.00 -0.39
CA ALA A 57 17.69 -34.39 0.00
C ALA A 57 18.42 -35.08 -1.16
N ASP A 58 19.67 -34.70 -1.37
CA ASP A 58 20.56 -35.45 -2.26
C ASP A 58 20.82 -36.84 -1.66
N LYS A 59 20.60 -37.89 -2.48
CA LYS A 59 20.69 -39.30 -2.07
C LYS A 59 22.08 -39.71 -1.59
N LYS A 60 23.13 -38.98 -2.01
CA LYS A 60 24.53 -39.30 -1.69
C LYS A 60 25.06 -38.53 -0.49
N THR A 61 24.73 -37.25 -0.40
CA THR A 61 25.33 -36.34 0.59
C THR A 61 24.38 -35.94 1.72
N GLY A 62 23.08 -36.13 1.54
CA GLY A 62 22.05 -35.65 2.48
C GLY A 62 21.88 -34.13 2.47
N HIS A 63 22.65 -33.39 1.66
CA HIS A 63 22.51 -31.96 1.52
C HIS A 63 21.21 -31.59 0.82
N ARG A 64 20.69 -30.42 1.18
CA ARG A 64 19.46 -29.85 0.62
C ARG A 64 19.70 -28.44 0.16
N VAL A 65 19.25 -28.12 -1.05
CA VAL A 65 19.36 -26.77 -1.59
C VAL A 65 18.28 -25.88 -0.98
N LEU A 66 18.67 -24.69 -0.52
CA LEU A 66 17.73 -23.69 -0.03
C LEU A 66 17.06 -22.98 -1.21
N ILE A 67 15.73 -23.06 -1.25
CA ILE A 67 14.90 -22.42 -2.26
C ILE A 67 14.48 -21.03 -1.78
N ASP A 68 13.94 -20.92 -0.56
CA ASP A 68 13.57 -19.64 0.06
C ASP A 68 13.99 -19.56 1.53
N GLY A 69 14.25 -18.33 1.99
CA GLY A 69 14.63 -18.03 3.37
C GLY A 69 16.11 -17.71 3.57
N HIS A 70 16.86 -17.26 2.56
CA HIS A 70 18.31 -16.96 2.68
C HIS A 70 18.65 -15.99 3.82
N LEU A 71 17.86 -14.93 4.00
CA LEU A 71 18.08 -13.98 5.11
C LEU A 71 17.85 -14.63 6.48
N ARG A 72 16.85 -15.50 6.58
CA ARG A 72 16.52 -16.23 7.82
C ARG A 72 17.58 -17.27 8.14
N LEU A 73 18.06 -18.02 7.14
CA LEU A 73 19.19 -18.94 7.29
C LEU A 73 20.45 -18.21 7.77
N LEU A 74 20.76 -17.06 7.16
CA LEU A 74 21.91 -16.25 7.56
C LEU A 74 21.78 -15.77 9.01
N ALA A 75 20.61 -15.26 9.40
CA ALA A 75 20.34 -14.84 10.78
C ALA A 75 20.46 -16.00 11.78
N LEU A 76 19.98 -17.21 11.43
CA LEU A 76 20.12 -18.41 12.26
C LEU A 76 21.58 -18.82 12.44
N ARG A 77 22.42 -18.70 11.39
CA ARG A 77 23.87 -18.94 11.48
C ARG A 77 24.56 -17.90 12.36
N THR A 78 24.20 -16.62 12.22
CA THR A 78 24.74 -15.54 13.08
C THR A 78 24.32 -15.71 14.54
N LEU A 79 23.18 -16.33 14.80
CA LEU A 79 22.70 -16.68 16.14
C LEU A 79 23.20 -18.05 16.63
N GLU A 80 24.10 -18.71 15.90
CA GLU A 80 24.73 -19.99 16.24
C GLU A 80 23.72 -21.11 16.56
N ARG A 81 22.60 -21.15 15.83
CA ARG A 81 21.62 -22.25 15.95
C ARG A 81 22.14 -23.50 15.23
N ALA A 82 21.90 -24.67 15.81
CA ALA A 82 22.33 -25.94 15.22
C ALA A 82 21.40 -26.42 14.08
N GLU A 83 20.08 -26.25 14.27
CA GLU A 83 19.05 -26.77 13.37
C GLU A 83 18.00 -25.69 13.05
N ALA A 84 17.30 -25.87 11.93
CA ALA A 84 16.15 -25.07 11.55
C ALA A 84 14.97 -25.93 11.09
N PRO A 85 13.72 -25.52 11.38
CA PRO A 85 12.56 -26.13 10.75
C PRO A 85 12.55 -25.77 9.25
N CYS A 86 12.37 -26.79 8.42
CA CYS A 86 12.35 -26.67 6.96
C CYS A 86 11.14 -27.40 6.37
N LEU A 87 10.52 -26.80 5.36
CA LEU A 87 9.52 -27.42 4.50
C LEU A 87 10.21 -27.93 3.24
N GLU A 88 10.05 -29.21 2.97
CA GLU A 88 10.54 -29.84 1.75
C GLU A 88 9.58 -29.55 0.60
N SER A 89 10.11 -28.95 -0.46
CA SER A 89 9.43 -28.75 -1.74
C SER A 89 9.51 -30.04 -2.56
N THR A 90 8.37 -30.53 -3.04
CA THR A 90 8.31 -31.64 -4.00
C THR A 90 8.62 -31.18 -5.41
N ASP A 91 8.38 -29.89 -5.69
CA ASP A 91 8.56 -29.29 -7.00
C ASP A 91 9.86 -28.48 -7.04
N ASP A 92 10.59 -28.57 -8.16
CA ASP A 92 11.81 -27.81 -8.42
C ASP A 92 11.47 -26.45 -9.06
N GLU A 93 10.56 -25.71 -8.42
CA GLU A 93 10.13 -24.39 -8.88
C GLU A 93 10.73 -23.28 -8.02
N SER A 94 11.10 -22.18 -8.70
CA SER A 94 11.56 -20.95 -8.03
C SER A 94 10.42 -20.09 -7.50
N TYR A 95 9.16 -20.42 -7.85
CA TYR A 95 7.98 -19.69 -7.41
C TYR A 95 7.58 -20.15 -6.01
N THR A 96 8.03 -19.40 -5.00
CA THR A 96 7.66 -19.66 -3.60
C THR A 96 6.49 -18.77 -3.17
N TYR A 97 5.85 -19.13 -2.06
CA TYR A 97 4.73 -18.38 -1.48
C TYR A 97 5.12 -16.93 -1.10
N ASN A 98 6.41 -16.63 -0.96
CA ASN A 98 6.94 -15.29 -0.69
C ASN A 98 7.22 -14.45 -1.96
N THR A 99 6.94 -14.98 -3.16
CA THR A 99 7.23 -14.26 -4.42
C THR A 99 6.29 -13.06 -4.63
N ARG A 100 5.05 -13.13 -4.15
CA ARG A 100 4.06 -12.05 -4.20
C ARG A 100 3.50 -11.77 -2.81
N ILE A 101 4.07 -10.77 -2.12
CA ILE A 101 3.67 -10.40 -0.76
C ILE A 101 2.77 -9.17 -0.84
N ASN A 102 1.55 -9.29 -0.32
CA ASN A 102 0.72 -8.13 0.00
C ASN A 102 1.29 -7.47 1.25
N ARG A 103 1.70 -6.21 1.13
CA ARG A 103 2.23 -5.47 2.28
C ARG A 103 1.08 -5.05 3.18
N LEU A 104 1.30 -5.15 4.48
CA LEU A 104 0.37 -4.69 5.50
C LEU A 104 0.14 -3.18 5.37
N SER A 105 -1.09 -2.72 5.49
CA SER A 105 -1.40 -1.29 5.57
C SER A 105 -1.03 -0.73 6.94
N SER A 106 -0.88 0.60 7.05
CA SER A 106 -0.54 1.25 8.33
C SER A 106 -1.61 1.02 9.40
N ILE A 107 -2.89 0.96 8.99
CA ILE A 107 -4.02 0.69 9.91
C ILE A 107 -4.04 -0.78 10.33
N GLN A 108 -3.81 -1.71 9.40
CA GLN A 108 -3.72 -3.13 9.74
C GLN A 108 -2.57 -3.39 10.74
N GLU A 109 -1.42 -2.71 10.57
CA GLU A 109 -0.32 -2.77 11.52
C GLU A 109 -0.72 -2.28 12.92
N HIS A 110 -1.40 -1.12 13.00
CA HIS A 110 -1.93 -0.60 14.25
C HIS A 110 -2.86 -1.61 14.94
N VAL A 111 -3.83 -2.19 14.22
CA VAL A 111 -4.76 -3.18 14.77
C VAL A 111 -4.03 -4.44 15.26
N MET A 112 -3.02 -4.90 14.52
CA MET A 112 -2.20 -6.04 14.95
C MET A 112 -1.44 -5.75 16.25
N LEU A 113 -0.85 -4.55 16.38
CA LEU A 113 -0.15 -4.13 17.59
C LEU A 113 -1.10 -4.02 18.79
N CYS A 114 -2.28 -3.39 18.62
CA CYS A 114 -3.28 -3.29 19.68
C CYS A 114 -3.72 -4.67 20.17
N ARG A 115 -4.02 -5.60 19.26
CA ARG A 115 -4.38 -6.99 19.61
C ARG A 115 -3.25 -7.72 20.33
N ALA A 116 -1.99 -7.46 19.99
CA ALA A 116 -0.85 -8.06 20.69
C ALA A 116 -0.76 -7.57 22.14
N VAL A 117 -0.97 -6.27 22.35
CA VAL A 117 -0.97 -5.66 23.70
C VAL A 117 -2.16 -6.14 24.53
N GLU A 118 -3.36 -6.22 23.95
CA GLU A 118 -4.55 -6.78 24.59
C GLU A 118 -4.35 -8.24 25.07
N LYS A 119 -3.56 -9.02 24.32
CA LYS A 119 -3.18 -10.40 24.68
C LYS A 119 -2.04 -10.48 25.72
N GLY A 120 -1.59 -9.35 26.26
CA GLY A 120 -0.60 -9.28 27.33
C GLY A 120 0.86 -9.14 26.88
N VAL A 121 1.13 -8.86 25.60
CA VAL A 121 2.49 -8.56 25.13
C VAL A 121 2.85 -7.11 25.48
N THR A 122 3.97 -6.90 26.17
CA THR A 122 4.42 -5.54 26.52
C THR A 122 4.96 -4.79 25.31
N ALA A 123 4.81 -3.46 25.31
CA ALA A 123 5.35 -2.61 24.24
C ALA A 123 6.89 -2.72 24.10
N GLN A 124 7.60 -2.95 25.21
CA GLN A 124 9.04 -3.21 25.20
C GLN A 124 9.38 -4.50 24.45
N ARG A 125 8.64 -5.59 24.70
CA ARG A 125 8.87 -6.85 24.00
C ARG A 125 8.59 -6.74 22.50
N LEU A 126 7.59 -5.94 22.10
CA LEU A 126 7.32 -5.64 20.69
C LEU A 126 8.45 -4.84 20.04
N ALA A 127 8.95 -3.82 20.75
CA ALA A 127 10.10 -3.02 20.32
C ALA A 127 11.35 -3.90 20.11
N ASP A 128 11.67 -4.75 21.08
CA ASP A 128 12.82 -5.66 21.01
C ASP A 128 12.69 -6.68 19.87
N ALA A 129 11.49 -7.23 19.64
CA ALA A 129 11.25 -8.21 18.60
C ALA A 129 11.27 -7.61 17.18
N LEU A 130 10.91 -6.34 17.03
CA LEU A 130 10.83 -5.67 15.74
C LEU A 130 12.06 -4.80 15.43
N ASP A 131 13.02 -4.71 16.34
CA ASP A 131 14.17 -3.79 16.26
C ASP A 131 13.72 -2.33 16.06
N LEU A 132 12.77 -1.90 16.91
CA LEU A 132 12.16 -0.57 16.87
C LEU A 132 12.19 0.10 18.24
N ASP A 133 12.25 1.43 18.25
CA ASP A 133 12.11 2.19 19.49
C ASP A 133 10.71 2.04 20.10
N VAL A 134 10.64 1.96 21.43
CA VAL A 134 9.38 1.91 22.19
C VAL A 134 8.48 3.12 21.89
N SER A 135 9.09 4.28 21.62
CA SER A 135 8.36 5.50 21.21
C SER A 135 7.62 5.31 19.88
N THR A 136 8.23 4.61 18.92
CA THR A 136 7.63 4.30 17.62
C THR A 136 6.46 3.34 17.79
N ILE A 137 6.62 2.31 18.62
CA ILE A 137 5.52 1.37 18.95
C ILE A 137 4.36 2.14 19.60
N THR A 138 4.64 3.03 20.54
CA THR A 138 3.62 3.83 21.22
C THR A 138 2.87 4.75 20.24
N ARG A 139 3.58 5.39 19.31
CA ARG A 139 2.95 6.19 18.23
C ARG A 139 2.05 5.36 17.35
N LYS A 140 2.48 4.15 16.97
CA LYS A 140 1.66 3.23 16.16
C LYS A 140 0.45 2.69 16.93
N LEU A 141 0.58 2.44 18.24
CA LEU A 141 -0.55 2.06 19.10
C LEU A 141 -1.58 3.18 19.24
N ASN A 142 -1.15 4.44 19.27
CA ASN A 142 -2.05 5.58 19.39
C ASN A 142 -2.42 6.20 18.02
N LEU A 143 -2.26 5.46 16.91
CA LEU A 143 -2.43 5.99 15.56
C LEU A 143 -3.85 6.55 15.33
N LEU A 144 -4.87 5.78 15.72
CA LEU A 144 -6.29 6.12 15.50
C LEU A 144 -6.92 6.99 16.61
N ASP A 145 -6.18 7.28 17.67
CA ASP A 145 -6.69 8.08 18.79
C ASP A 145 -7.01 9.52 18.35
N GLY A 146 -8.28 9.94 18.31
CA GLY A 146 -8.68 11.27 17.81
C GLY A 146 -8.82 11.38 16.29
N ILE A 147 -8.80 10.26 15.56
CA ILE A 147 -9.22 10.18 14.16
C ILE A 147 -10.66 9.66 14.11
N CYS A 148 -11.52 10.31 13.33
CA CYS A 148 -12.90 9.84 13.13
C CYS A 148 -12.94 8.50 12.38
N PRO A 149 -13.94 7.63 12.68
CA PRO A 149 -14.01 6.29 12.09
C PRO A 149 -14.15 6.32 10.57
N GLU A 150 -14.80 7.35 10.00
CA GLU A 150 -14.96 7.54 8.56
C GLU A 150 -13.61 7.81 7.89
N ALA A 151 -12.79 8.73 8.43
CA ALA A 151 -11.45 8.99 7.91
C ALA A 151 -10.52 7.77 8.08
N ALA A 152 -10.66 7.02 9.18
CA ALA A 152 -9.92 5.79 9.38
C ALA A 152 -10.33 4.70 8.36
N ALA A 153 -11.59 4.64 7.96
CA ALA A 153 -12.07 3.68 6.96
C ALA A 153 -11.46 3.96 5.58
N LEU A 154 -11.34 5.22 5.17
CA LEU A 154 -10.72 5.62 3.91
C LEU A 154 -9.21 5.29 3.86
N LEU A 155 -8.53 5.31 5.00
CA LEU A 155 -7.10 5.00 5.11
C LEU A 155 -6.80 3.50 5.26
N LYS A 156 -7.82 2.63 5.25
CA LYS A 156 -7.69 1.20 5.62
C LYS A 156 -6.66 0.45 4.80
N ASP A 157 -6.58 0.72 3.50
CA ASP A 157 -5.70 0.02 2.56
C ASP A 157 -4.46 0.86 2.18
N GLN A 158 -4.25 2.00 2.85
CA GLN A 158 -3.17 2.94 2.54
C GLN A 158 -1.92 2.70 3.40
N GLN A 159 -0.77 3.04 2.84
CA GLN A 159 0.51 3.07 3.55
C GLN A 159 0.96 4.51 3.78
N PHE A 160 1.13 4.86 5.06
CA PHE A 160 1.51 6.20 5.46
C PHE A 160 2.32 6.21 6.77
N ALA A 161 3.05 7.31 7.00
CA ALA A 161 3.83 7.50 8.21
C ALA A 161 2.94 7.73 9.43
N SER A 162 3.33 7.21 10.60
CA SER A 162 2.56 7.34 11.86
C SER A 162 2.31 8.79 12.26
N ASP A 163 3.18 9.71 11.86
CA ASP A 163 3.05 11.13 12.18
C ASP A 163 1.88 11.80 11.44
N LEU A 164 1.32 11.17 10.38
CA LEU A 164 0.14 11.67 9.68
C LEU A 164 -1.05 11.84 10.63
N GLY A 165 -1.26 10.87 11.52
CA GLY A 165 -2.32 10.92 12.52
C GLY A 165 -2.20 12.15 13.42
N THR A 166 -0.98 12.59 13.75
CA THR A 166 -0.77 13.78 14.59
C THR A 166 -1.19 15.09 13.91
N ILE A 167 -1.19 15.12 12.58
CA ILE A 167 -1.67 16.27 11.78
C ILE A 167 -3.20 16.21 11.71
N LEU A 168 -3.76 15.05 11.36
CA LEU A 168 -5.21 14.86 11.23
C LEU A 168 -5.96 15.16 12.54
N LYS A 169 -5.41 14.75 13.69
CA LYS A 169 -5.99 15.01 15.04
C LYS A 169 -6.18 16.49 15.37
N LYS A 170 -5.50 17.41 14.67
CA LYS A 170 -5.66 18.87 14.89
C LYS A 170 -6.87 19.45 14.16
N MET A 171 -7.49 18.69 13.27
CA MET A 171 -8.66 19.08 12.49
C MET A 171 -9.92 18.40 13.04
N LYS A 172 -11.07 19.06 12.91
CA LYS A 172 -12.38 18.50 13.28
C LYS A 172 -12.75 17.31 12.40
N PRO A 173 -13.62 16.39 12.88
CA PRO A 173 -13.98 15.16 12.16
C PRO A 173 -14.34 15.34 10.68
N MET A 174 -15.25 16.26 10.35
CA MET A 174 -15.64 16.52 8.95
C MET A 174 -14.44 16.88 8.06
N ARG A 175 -13.52 17.69 8.58
CA ARG A 175 -12.33 18.11 7.83
C ARG A 175 -11.29 17.00 7.73
N GLN A 176 -11.20 16.11 8.73
CA GLN A 176 -10.34 14.93 8.62
C GLN A 176 -10.77 14.04 7.45
N VAL A 177 -12.08 13.81 7.29
CA VAL A 177 -12.62 13.02 6.18
C VAL A 177 -12.26 13.67 4.85
N GLU A 178 -12.60 14.96 4.66
CA GLU A 178 -12.30 15.67 3.41
C GLU A 178 -10.80 15.67 3.07
N CYS A 179 -9.92 15.91 4.05
CA CYS A 179 -8.49 15.88 3.80
C CYS A 179 -8.00 14.48 3.41
N VAL A 180 -8.55 13.44 4.02
CA VAL A 180 -8.20 12.06 3.70
C VAL A 180 -8.70 11.67 2.32
N GLU A 181 -9.94 12.02 1.95
CA GLU A 181 -10.49 11.82 0.60
C GLU A 181 -9.55 12.44 -0.45
N LEU A 182 -9.23 13.73 -0.30
CA LEU A 182 -8.31 14.42 -1.23
C LEU A 182 -6.94 13.73 -1.34
N MET A 183 -6.39 13.24 -0.23
CA MET A 183 -5.11 12.52 -0.25
C MET A 183 -5.20 11.15 -0.93
N VAL A 184 -6.30 10.44 -0.74
CA VAL A 184 -6.54 9.11 -1.31
C VAL A 184 -6.83 9.23 -2.81
N ASP A 185 -7.64 10.19 -3.22
CA ASP A 185 -8.00 10.43 -4.63
C ASP A 185 -6.79 10.90 -5.43
N ALA A 186 -5.93 11.73 -4.82
CA ALA A 186 -4.64 12.11 -5.40
C ALA A 186 -3.57 10.99 -5.33
N ASN A 187 -3.90 9.83 -4.75
CA ASN A 187 -2.99 8.73 -4.46
C ASN A 187 -1.66 9.19 -3.80
N CYS A 188 -1.75 10.17 -2.89
CA CYS A 188 -0.61 10.86 -2.31
C CYS A 188 -0.78 11.06 -0.80
N VAL A 189 -0.70 9.97 -0.03
CA VAL A 189 -0.82 10.04 1.44
C VAL A 189 0.54 10.35 2.08
N THR A 190 0.96 11.61 2.01
CA THR A 190 2.27 12.08 2.52
C THR A 190 2.15 13.13 3.62
N LEU A 191 3.17 13.22 4.48
CA LEU A 191 3.23 14.24 5.54
C LEU A 191 3.25 15.66 4.97
N ALA A 192 3.92 15.87 3.85
CA ALA A 192 4.00 17.18 3.20
C ALA A 192 2.62 17.64 2.74
N TYR A 193 1.87 16.75 2.09
CA TYR A 193 0.54 17.10 1.59
C TYR A 193 -0.46 17.31 2.72
N ALA A 194 -0.42 16.46 3.76
CA ALA A 194 -1.23 16.65 4.95
C ALA A 194 -0.95 17.98 5.68
N ASN A 195 0.33 18.39 5.76
CA ASN A 195 0.68 19.70 6.33
C ASN A 195 0.16 20.85 5.45
N ALA A 196 0.23 20.73 4.12
CA ALA A 196 -0.32 21.73 3.20
C ALA A 196 -1.85 21.88 3.37
N LEU A 197 -2.57 20.76 3.45
CA LEU A 197 -4.02 20.75 3.71
C LEU A 197 -4.35 21.33 5.09
N PHE A 198 -3.55 21.01 6.12
CA PHE A 198 -3.68 21.59 7.44
C PHE A 198 -3.46 23.11 7.44
N THR A 199 -2.45 23.61 6.71
CA THR A 199 -2.20 25.06 6.61
C THR A 199 -3.27 25.81 5.83
N ALA A 200 -3.95 25.15 4.89
CA ALA A 200 -5.07 25.70 4.14
C ALA A 200 -6.43 25.50 4.84
N THR A 201 -6.45 24.91 6.04
CA THR A 201 -7.69 24.64 6.78
C THR A 201 -8.12 25.86 7.59
N PRO A 202 -9.38 26.34 7.44
CA PRO A 202 -9.90 27.47 8.22
C PRO A 202 -9.87 27.20 9.73
N ALA A 203 -9.62 28.25 10.52
CA ALA A 203 -9.59 28.15 11.99
C ALA A 203 -10.90 27.59 12.60
N SER A 204 -12.04 27.74 11.92
CA SER A 204 -13.34 27.19 12.32
C SER A 204 -13.38 25.65 12.29
N GLN A 205 -12.53 25.02 11.48
CA GLN A 205 -12.44 23.58 11.28
C GLN A 205 -11.27 22.94 12.06
N LEU A 206 -10.54 23.71 12.86
CA LEU A 206 -9.49 23.23 13.76
C LEU A 206 -10.05 22.90 15.14
N VAL A 207 -9.44 21.91 15.82
CA VAL A 207 -9.81 21.50 17.19
C VAL A 207 -9.37 22.57 18.20
N ASP A 208 -8.12 23.02 18.10
CA ASP A 208 -7.60 24.16 18.85
C ASP A 208 -7.28 25.30 17.88
N PRO A 209 -8.08 26.37 17.80
CA PRO A 209 -7.79 27.55 16.98
C PRO A 209 -6.67 28.43 17.58
N GLY A 210 -5.71 27.83 18.29
CA GLY A 210 -4.58 28.51 18.91
C GLY A 210 -3.76 29.32 17.89
N LYS A 211 -3.19 30.45 18.36
CA LYS A 211 -2.50 31.48 17.56
C LYS A 211 -1.80 30.90 16.33
N PRO A 212 -2.03 31.47 15.12
CA PRO A 212 -1.43 30.96 13.89
C PRO A 212 0.08 30.97 14.05
N LYS A 213 0.67 29.77 14.22
CA LYS A 213 2.12 29.63 14.19
C LYS A 213 2.53 29.94 12.76
N LYS A 214 3.08 31.13 12.57
CA LYS A 214 3.68 31.58 11.32
C LYS A 214 4.54 30.45 10.79
N VAL A 215 4.09 29.83 9.70
CA VAL A 215 4.91 28.87 8.96
C VAL A 215 6.09 29.69 8.42
N ALA A 216 7.31 29.30 8.77
CA ALA A 216 8.50 30.02 8.33
C ALA A 216 8.54 30.03 6.79
N GLY A 217 8.37 31.19 6.18
CA GLY A 217 8.44 31.40 4.73
C GLY A 217 7.13 31.72 4.00
N VAL A 218 5.96 31.64 4.65
CA VAL A 218 4.66 31.97 4.03
C VAL A 218 4.04 33.19 4.69
N SER A 219 3.71 34.22 3.91
CA SER A 219 3.08 35.43 4.42
C SER A 219 1.60 35.17 4.80
N PRO A 220 1.03 35.92 5.75
CA PRO A 220 -0.40 35.79 6.09
C PRO A 220 -1.33 35.99 4.88
N ALA A 221 -0.92 36.83 3.93
CA ALA A 221 -1.65 37.05 2.69
C ALA A 221 -1.56 35.86 1.73
N GLN A 222 -0.39 35.19 1.66
CA GLN A 222 -0.23 33.96 0.88
C GLN A 222 -1.05 32.81 1.48
N MET A 223 -1.15 32.73 2.81
CA MET A 223 -2.04 31.76 3.47
C MET A 223 -3.51 32.01 3.10
N ALA A 224 -3.97 33.26 3.19
CA ALA A 224 -5.35 33.60 2.84
C ALA A 224 -5.68 33.36 1.35
N ASN A 225 -4.71 33.57 0.45
CA ASN A 225 -4.88 33.24 -0.97
C ASN A 225 -4.90 31.72 -1.18
N MET A 226 -4.01 30.97 -0.52
CA MET A 226 -3.99 29.51 -0.58
C MET A 226 -5.29 28.89 -0.04
N GLU A 227 -5.84 29.41 1.05
CA GLU A 227 -7.14 28.99 1.58
C GLU A 227 -8.27 29.19 0.54
N ARG A 228 -8.29 30.35 -0.13
CA ARG A 228 -9.30 30.65 -1.17
C ARG A 228 -9.14 29.77 -2.41
N GLU A 229 -7.92 29.65 -2.92
CA GLU A 229 -7.62 28.83 -4.09
C GLU A 229 -7.93 27.36 -3.81
N MET A 230 -7.56 26.84 -2.64
CA MET A 230 -7.85 25.47 -2.25
C MET A 230 -9.35 25.23 -2.10
N GLY A 231 -10.08 26.16 -1.46
CA GLY A 231 -11.54 26.07 -1.36
C GLY A 231 -12.22 26.05 -2.72
N SER A 232 -11.83 26.97 -3.62
CA SER A 232 -12.36 27.01 -4.99
C SER A 232 -12.02 25.74 -5.78
N LEU A 233 -10.80 25.22 -5.65
CA LEU A 233 -10.37 24.01 -6.35
C LEU A 233 -11.13 22.78 -5.82
N GLN A 234 -11.34 22.71 -4.51
CA GLN A 234 -12.07 21.62 -3.86
C GLN A 234 -13.55 21.62 -4.29
N GLU A 235 -14.20 22.77 -4.37
CA GLU A 235 -15.56 22.88 -4.89
C GLU A 235 -15.66 22.46 -6.37
N GLN A 236 -14.73 22.92 -7.21
CA GLN A 236 -14.66 22.51 -8.61
C GLN A 236 -14.43 21.01 -8.76
N TYR A 237 -13.52 20.44 -7.98
CA TYR A 237 -13.24 19.00 -7.99
C TYR A 237 -14.51 18.20 -7.65
N LYS A 238 -15.21 18.58 -6.58
CA LYS A 238 -16.44 17.89 -6.15
C LYS A 238 -17.56 17.99 -7.18
N LEU A 239 -17.69 19.13 -7.86
CA LEU A 239 -18.65 19.30 -8.95
C LEU A 239 -18.32 18.41 -10.15
N VAL A 240 -17.04 18.32 -10.51
CA VAL A 240 -16.59 17.43 -11.60
C VAL A 240 -16.82 15.97 -11.21
N GLU A 241 -16.47 15.56 -10.00
CA GLU A 241 -16.66 14.19 -9.51
C GLU A 241 -18.13 13.74 -9.56
N GLN A 242 -19.06 14.61 -9.13
CA GLN A 242 -20.49 14.31 -9.15
C GLN A 242 -21.03 14.06 -10.56
N ASN A 243 -20.53 14.81 -11.54
CA ASN A 243 -21.00 14.72 -12.93
C ASN A 243 -20.17 13.72 -13.76
N PHE A 244 -18.97 13.36 -13.33
CA PHE A 244 -18.02 12.54 -14.11
C PHE A 244 -18.66 11.24 -14.60
N SER A 245 -19.32 10.48 -13.72
CA SER A 245 -19.95 9.21 -14.10
C SER A 245 -21.08 9.40 -15.11
N GLN A 246 -21.87 10.47 -14.96
CA GLN A 246 -22.97 10.79 -15.84
C GLN A 246 -22.48 11.31 -17.19
N ASP A 247 -21.44 12.14 -17.20
CA ASP A 247 -20.82 12.70 -18.40
C ASP A 247 -20.12 11.61 -19.22
N VAL A 248 -19.39 10.69 -18.58
CA VAL A 248 -18.80 9.52 -19.25
C VAL A 248 -19.89 8.62 -19.84
N LEU A 249 -20.96 8.35 -19.10
CA LEU A 249 -22.08 7.56 -19.62
C LEU A 249 -22.76 8.24 -20.81
N ASN A 250 -23.01 9.54 -20.72
CA ASN A 250 -23.60 10.33 -21.80
C ASN A 250 -22.70 10.35 -23.04
N LEU A 251 -21.39 10.51 -22.85
CA LEU A 251 -20.40 10.48 -23.92
C LEU A 251 -20.36 9.11 -24.59
N PHE A 252 -20.38 8.02 -23.81
CA PHE A 252 -20.46 6.65 -24.32
C PHE A 252 -21.75 6.41 -25.11
N LEU A 253 -22.90 6.83 -24.59
CA LEU A 253 -24.18 6.72 -25.28
C LEU A 253 -24.20 7.53 -26.58
N ALA A 254 -23.66 8.75 -26.56
CA ALA A 254 -23.55 9.60 -27.74
C ALA A 254 -22.63 8.98 -28.80
N SER A 255 -21.46 8.45 -28.40
CA SER A 255 -20.55 7.74 -29.31
C SER A 255 -21.20 6.52 -29.93
N LYS A 256 -21.86 5.66 -29.13
CA LYS A 256 -22.60 4.50 -29.64
C LYS A 256 -23.75 4.87 -30.57
N TYR A 257 -24.48 5.94 -30.25
CA TYR A 257 -25.52 6.46 -31.13
C TYR A 257 -24.95 6.96 -32.46
N LEU A 258 -23.84 7.71 -32.41
CA LEU A 258 -23.14 8.19 -33.60
C LEU A 258 -22.61 7.04 -34.46
N SER A 259 -22.02 6.01 -33.84
CA SER A 259 -21.58 4.80 -34.53
C SER A 259 -22.74 4.13 -35.28
N LYS A 260 -23.87 3.91 -34.60
CA LYS A 260 -25.10 3.36 -35.23
C LYS A 260 -25.66 4.25 -36.34
N LEU A 261 -25.55 5.57 -36.18
CA LEU A 261 -26.02 6.55 -37.16
C LEU A 261 -25.14 6.56 -38.41
N LEU A 262 -23.82 6.38 -38.26
CA LEU A 262 -22.86 6.29 -39.36
C LEU A 262 -22.88 4.93 -40.08
N GLU A 263 -23.32 3.86 -39.40
CA GLU A 263 -23.59 2.55 -40.04
C GLU A 263 -24.76 2.60 -41.03
N ASN A 264 -25.68 3.56 -40.87
CA ASN A 264 -26.80 3.74 -41.80
C ASN A 264 -26.32 4.38 -43.12
N VAL A 265 -26.40 3.60 -44.20
CA VAL A 265 -25.91 3.97 -45.54
C VAL A 265 -26.54 5.26 -46.07
N GLU A 266 -27.83 5.49 -45.82
CA GLU A 266 -28.54 6.69 -46.30
C GLU A 266 -28.07 7.95 -45.57
N VAL A 267 -27.86 7.84 -44.26
CA VAL A 267 -27.41 8.97 -43.42
C VAL A 267 -25.95 9.30 -43.72
N ASN A 268 -25.10 8.30 -43.87
CA ASN A 268 -23.70 8.48 -44.23
C ASN A 268 -23.56 9.13 -45.62
N ARG A 269 -24.38 8.69 -46.60
CA ARG A 269 -24.41 9.29 -47.94
C ARG A 269 -24.87 10.75 -47.91
N TYR A 270 -25.90 11.07 -47.11
CA TYR A 270 -26.37 12.44 -46.95
C TYR A 270 -25.30 13.35 -46.32
N LEU A 271 -24.65 12.89 -45.24
CA LEU A 271 -23.56 13.61 -44.59
C LEU A 271 -22.36 13.80 -45.51
N GLN A 272 -22.03 12.80 -46.34
CA GLN A 272 -20.93 12.88 -47.30
C GLN A 272 -21.20 13.89 -48.43
N MET A 273 -22.46 14.07 -48.83
CA MET A 273 -22.85 15.02 -49.89
C MET A 273 -23.00 16.46 -49.39
N HIS A 274 -23.50 16.67 -48.18
CA HIS A 274 -23.83 18.01 -47.67
C HIS A 274 -22.86 18.53 -46.60
N HIS A 275 -22.22 17.65 -45.81
CA HIS A 275 -21.40 18.02 -44.65
C HIS A 275 -20.17 17.10 -44.48
N PRO A 276 -19.23 17.07 -45.45
CA PRO A 276 -18.08 16.15 -45.43
C PRO A 276 -17.10 16.42 -44.28
N GLU A 277 -16.94 17.68 -43.86
CA GLU A 277 -16.08 18.06 -42.74
C GLU A 277 -16.60 17.48 -41.41
N ILE A 278 -17.90 17.61 -41.16
CA ILE A 278 -18.57 17.06 -39.96
C ILE A 278 -18.47 15.54 -39.94
N LEU A 279 -18.61 14.88 -41.10
CA LEU A 279 -18.48 13.43 -41.20
C LEU A 279 -17.08 12.93 -40.78
N THR A 280 -16.04 13.73 -41.04
CA THR A 280 -14.66 13.37 -40.70
C THR A 280 -14.45 13.43 -39.19
N GLU A 281 -14.92 14.49 -38.54
CA GLU A 281 -14.88 14.64 -37.07
C GLU A 281 -15.73 13.58 -36.37
N LEU A 282 -16.93 13.27 -36.87
CA LEU A 282 -17.77 12.22 -36.29
C LEU A 282 -17.14 10.83 -36.39
N LYS A 283 -16.42 10.54 -37.49
CA LYS A 283 -15.65 9.29 -37.61
C LYS A 283 -14.47 9.25 -36.65
N ALA A 284 -13.75 10.37 -36.50
CA ALA A 284 -12.63 10.47 -35.54
C ALA A 284 -13.09 10.23 -34.09
N ILE A 285 -14.27 10.77 -33.71
CA ILE A 285 -14.85 10.53 -32.38
C ILE A 285 -15.16 9.04 -32.17
N VAL A 286 -15.78 8.37 -33.14
CA VAL A 286 -16.11 6.94 -33.05
C VAL A 286 -14.84 6.07 -33.02
N GLU A 287 -13.79 6.44 -33.77
CA GLU A 287 -12.51 5.73 -33.79
C GLU A 287 -11.72 5.90 -32.47
N SER A 288 -11.77 7.07 -31.85
CA SER A 288 -11.08 7.33 -30.57
C SER A 288 -11.55 6.41 -29.43
N GLU A 289 -12.82 5.99 -29.44
CA GLU A 289 -13.40 5.07 -28.45
C GLU A 289 -12.86 3.63 -28.57
N THR A 290 -12.26 3.27 -29.72
CA THR A 290 -11.69 1.92 -29.93
C THR A 290 -10.23 1.78 -29.47
N LEU A 291 -9.55 2.88 -29.20
CA LEU A 291 -8.12 2.92 -28.85
C LEU A 291 -7.83 2.82 -27.35
N ASP A 292 -8.83 2.96 -26.49
CA ASP A 292 -8.72 2.86 -25.02
C ASP A 292 -9.23 1.51 -24.45
N ALA A 293 -9.23 0.44 -25.27
CA ALA A 293 -9.53 -0.93 -24.83
C ALA A 293 -8.29 -1.72 -24.36
#